data_AF-A0A7K6HW99-F1
#
_entry.id   AF-A0A7K6HW99-F1
#
_cell.length_a   1.000
_cell.length_b   1.000
_cell.length_c   1.000
_cell.angle_alpha   90.00
_cell.angle_beta   90.00
_cell.angle_gamma   90.00
#
_symmetry.space_group_name_H-M   'P 1'
#
loop_
_entity.id
_entity.type
_entity.pdbx_description
1 polymer ?
#
loop_
_entity_poly.entity_id
_entity_poly.type
_entity_poly.pdbx_seq_one_letter_code
_entity_poly.pdbx_strand_id
1 'polypeptide(L)'
;QHPGGEEVLREQAGGDATENFEDVGHSTDARTLSESFIVGELHPDDRAKLQKPTETLITTVQSTSSSWSNWVIPAIAAIIVALMYRSYMSE
;
A
#
# COMPACT_ATOMS: atom_id res chain seq x y z
N GLN A 1 18.39 12.34 21.78
CA GLN A 1 17.07 11.96 22.36
C GLN A 1 16.01 12.82 21.72
N HIS A 2 14.83 12.28 21.40
CA HIS A 2 13.78 12.99 20.68
C HIS A 2 12.69 13.51 21.63
N PRO A 3 12.37 14.82 21.64
CA PRO A 3 11.36 15.39 22.53
C PRO A 3 9.94 14.82 22.33
N GLY A 4 9.61 14.39 21.11
CA GLY A 4 8.31 13.77 20.79
C GLY A 4 8.18 12.29 21.19
N GLY A 5 9.17 11.74 21.89
CA GLY A 5 9.21 10.32 22.26
C GLY A 5 9.85 9.43 21.19
N GLU A 6 10.16 8.19 21.57
CA GLU A 6 10.81 7.21 20.69
C GLU A 6 9.85 6.45 19.77
N GLU A 7 8.57 6.34 20.15
CA GLU A 7 7.58 5.55 19.40
C GLU A 7 7.47 6.03 17.96
N VAL A 8 7.33 7.34 17.78
CA VAL A 8 7.17 7.97 16.47
C VAL A 8 8.40 7.77 15.57
N LEU A 9 9.59 7.61 16.15
CA LEU A 9 10.79 7.28 15.40
C LEU A 9 10.83 5.81 15.02
N ARG A 10 10.38 4.93 15.93
CA ARG A 10 10.34 3.49 15.71
C ARG A 10 9.33 3.09 14.65
N GLU A 11 8.19 3.77 14.58
CA GLU A 11 7.18 3.57 13.54
C GLU A 11 7.71 3.90 12.13
N GLN A 12 8.61 4.88 12.02
CA GLN A 12 9.19 5.32 10.75
C GLN A 12 10.56 4.66 10.45
N ALA A 13 11.04 3.77 11.32
CA ALA A 13 12.35 3.17 11.18
C ALA A 13 12.44 2.29 9.91
N GLY A 14 13.47 2.55 9.08
CA GLY A 14 13.70 1.83 7.83
C GLY A 14 12.86 2.31 6.64
N GLY A 15 12.02 3.34 6.83
CA GLY A 15 11.27 4.02 5.77
C GLY A 15 11.78 5.43 5.49
N ASP A 16 11.08 6.12 4.59
CA ASP A 16 11.21 7.57 4.41
C ASP A 16 10.22 8.28 5.33
N ALA A 17 10.73 9.16 6.18
CA ALA A 17 9.94 9.90 7.16
C ALA A 17 9.80 11.39 6.80
N THR A 18 10.12 11.77 5.56
CA THR A 18 10.17 13.17 5.11
C THR A 18 8.81 13.87 5.28
N GLU A 19 7.71 13.21 4.90
CA GLU A 19 6.36 13.75 5.06
C GLU A 19 6.02 14.03 6.53
N ASN A 20 6.18 13.04 7.41
CA ASN A 20 5.92 13.19 8.84
C ASN A 20 6.80 14.29 9.48
N PHE A 21 8.05 14.42 9.04
CA PHE A 21 8.96 15.43 9.56
C PHE A 21 8.52 16.86 9.18
N GLU A 22 8.09 17.06 7.94
CA GLU A 22 7.61 18.34 7.42
C GLU A 22 6.23 18.71 7.95
N ASP A 23 5.31 17.75 8.08
CA ASP A 23 3.95 17.96 8.60
C ASP A 23 3.96 18.45 10.06
N VAL A 24 4.88 17.92 10.88
CA VAL A 24 5.08 18.40 12.27
C VAL A 24 5.64 19.83 12.33
N GLY A 25 6.36 20.26 11.29
CA GLY A 25 6.92 21.62 11.24
C GLY A 25 8.06 21.85 12.24
N HIS A 26 9.09 20.99 12.22
CA HIS A 26 10.24 21.10 13.12
C HIS A 26 10.96 22.46 13.00
N SER A 27 11.43 22.97 14.15
CA SER A 27 12.16 24.23 14.23
C SER A 27 13.49 24.17 13.47
N THR A 28 14.05 25.34 13.13
CA THR A 28 15.36 25.41 12.46
C THR A 28 16.46 24.73 13.28
N ASP A 29 16.42 24.85 14.60
CA ASP A 29 17.39 24.20 15.49
C ASP A 29 17.29 22.67 15.44
N ALA A 30 16.06 22.13 15.37
CA ALA A 30 15.84 20.69 15.20
C ALA A 30 16.32 20.19 13.83
N ARG A 31 16.18 21.00 12.77
CA ARG A 31 16.75 20.71 11.45
C ARG A 31 18.27 20.71 11.47
N THR A 32 18.90 21.71 12.08
CA THR A 32 20.36 21.73 12.23
C THR A 32 20.86 20.54 13.04
N LEU A 33 20.12 20.14 14.08
CA LEU A 33 20.46 18.96 14.86
C LEU A 33 20.34 17.66 14.04
N SER A 34 19.37 17.55 13.13
CA SER A 34 19.23 16.36 12.29
C SER A 34 20.41 16.16 11.34
N GLU A 35 21.04 17.24 10.87
CA GLU A 35 22.25 17.20 10.05
C GLU A 35 23.40 16.46 10.75
N SER A 36 23.51 16.57 12.07
CA SER A 36 24.54 15.86 12.86
C SER A 36 24.36 14.34 12.91
N PHE A 37 23.17 13.83 12.56
CA PHE A 37 22.84 12.41 12.54
C PHE A 37 22.85 11.79 11.13
N ILE A 38 23.26 12.56 10.11
CA ILE A 38 23.38 12.04 8.74
C ILE A 38 24.56 11.06 8.68
N VAL A 39 24.28 9.80 8.33
CA VAL A 39 25.28 8.74 8.16
C VAL A 39 25.59 8.42 6.69
N GLY A 40 24.78 8.93 5.76
CA GLY A 40 24.91 8.70 4.33
C GLY A 40 23.66 9.16 3.57
N GLU A 41 23.64 8.89 2.26
CA GLU A 41 22.50 9.20 1.39
C GLU A 41 21.93 7.92 0.76
N LEU A 42 20.65 7.96 0.40
CA LEU A 42 19.99 6.86 -0.29
C LEU A 42 20.63 6.59 -1.66
N HIS A 43 20.77 5.30 -1.98
CA HIS A 43 21.32 4.83 -3.25
C HIS A 43 20.52 5.40 -4.44
N PRO A 44 21.17 5.86 -5.52
CA PRO A 44 20.49 6.51 -6.66
C PRO A 44 19.35 5.68 -7.25
N ASP A 45 19.50 4.36 -7.32
CA ASP A 45 18.48 3.45 -7.86
C ASP A 45 17.20 3.39 -7.00
N ASP A 46 17.31 3.65 -5.70
CA ASP A 46 16.20 3.61 -4.76
C ASP A 46 15.49 4.97 -4.61
N ARG A 47 16.15 6.08 -5.00
CA ARG A 47 15.54 7.43 -4.98
C ARG A 47 14.26 7.51 -5.82
N ALA A 48 14.21 6.78 -6.94
CA ALA A 48 13.03 6.72 -7.80
C ALA A 48 11.86 5.93 -7.19
N LYS A 49 12.13 5.04 -6.22
CA LYS A 49 11.10 4.23 -5.55
C LYS A 49 10.31 5.04 -4.54
N LEU A 50 10.92 6.03 -3.89
CA LEU A 50 10.24 6.93 -2.94
C LEU A 50 9.17 7.82 -3.59
N GLN A 51 9.30 8.11 -4.90
CA GLN A 51 8.32 8.91 -5.64
C GLN A 51 7.10 8.12 -6.07
N LYS A 52 7.20 6.79 -6.09
CA LYS A 52 6.04 5.92 -6.32
C LYS A 52 5.44 5.63 -4.95
N PRO A 53 4.13 5.82 -4.75
CA PRO A 53 3.51 5.44 -3.48
C PRO A 53 3.91 4.00 -3.20
N THR A 54 4.60 3.79 -2.08
CA THR A 54 5.03 2.50 -1.59
C THR A 54 3.83 1.57 -1.67
N GLU A 55 3.86 0.62 -2.63
CA GLU A 55 2.91 -0.47 -2.65
C GLU A 55 3.10 -1.18 -1.32
N THR A 56 2.19 -0.87 -0.41
CA THR A 56 2.17 -1.40 0.92
C THR A 56 2.07 -2.91 0.70
N LEU A 57 3.11 -3.65 1.07
CA LEU A 57 3.06 -5.11 1.18
C LEU A 57 2.19 -5.45 2.39
N ILE A 58 0.96 -4.95 2.40
CA ILE A 58 -0.11 -5.59 3.12
C ILE A 58 -0.24 -6.93 2.41
N THR A 59 0.00 -8.01 3.14
CA THR A 59 -0.71 -9.26 2.90
C THR A 59 -2.20 -8.98 3.16
N THR A 60 -2.79 -8.08 2.37
CA THR A 60 -4.21 -8.09 2.13
C THR A 60 -4.41 -9.31 1.26
N VAL A 61 -5.29 -10.18 1.72
CA VAL A 61 -6.10 -10.98 0.82
C VAL A 61 -6.82 -9.97 -0.07
N GLN A 62 -6.14 -9.45 -1.10
CA GLN A 62 -6.72 -8.59 -2.10
C GLN A 62 -7.59 -9.53 -2.90
N SER A 63 -8.83 -9.67 -2.44
CA SER A 63 -9.95 -10.06 -3.27
C SER A 63 -9.97 -9.07 -4.42
N THR A 64 -9.18 -9.33 -5.46
CA THR A 64 -9.30 -8.70 -6.76
C THR A 64 -10.62 -9.20 -7.31
N SER A 65 -11.72 -8.59 -6.90
CA SER A 65 -12.98 -8.67 -7.64
C SER A 65 -12.75 -7.92 -8.95
N SER A 66 -12.05 -8.58 -9.87
CA SER A 66 -11.82 -8.13 -11.22
C SER A 66 -13.17 -7.86 -11.89
N SER A 67 -13.33 -6.75 -12.60
CA SER A 67 -14.56 -6.42 -13.33
C SER A 67 -15.05 -7.54 -14.26
N TRP A 68 -14.13 -8.40 -14.71
CA TRP A 68 -14.42 -9.63 -15.44
C TRP A 68 -15.28 -10.62 -14.63
N SER A 69 -14.94 -10.86 -13.35
CA SER A 69 -15.65 -11.82 -12.49
C SER A 69 -17.12 -11.44 -12.29
N ASN A 70 -17.43 -10.14 -12.28
CA ASN A 70 -18.78 -9.62 -12.09
C ASN A 70 -19.74 -9.96 -13.24
N TRP A 71 -19.23 -10.25 -14.44
CA TRP A 71 -20.06 -10.65 -15.59
C TRP A 71 -19.97 -12.15 -15.87
N VAL A 72 -18.84 -12.78 -15.57
CA VAL A 72 -18.64 -14.21 -15.86
C VAL A 72 -19.42 -15.12 -14.91
N ILE A 73 -19.48 -14.77 -13.62
CA ILE A 73 -20.25 -15.56 -12.64
C ILE A 73 -21.75 -15.63 -13.00
N PRO A 74 -22.46 -14.51 -13.25
CA PRO A 74 -23.86 -14.57 -13.65
C PRO A 74 -24.08 -15.25 -15.02
N ALA A 75 -23.15 -15.09 -15.97
CA ALA A 75 -23.25 -15.76 -17.27
C ALA A 75 -23.17 -17.29 -17.14
N ILE A 76 -22.23 -17.81 -16.34
CA ILE A 76 -22.10 -19.25 -16.10
C ILE A 76 -23.34 -19.79 -15.36
N ALA A 77 -23.82 -19.09 -14.35
CA ALA A 77 -25.03 -19.49 -13.62
C ALA A 77 -26.26 -19.59 -14.55
N ALA A 78 -26.45 -18.62 -15.44
CA ALA A 78 -27.54 -18.65 -16.42
C ALA A 78 -27.42 -19.84 -17.39
N ILE A 79 -26.21 -20.17 -17.84
CA ILE A 79 -25.96 -21.33 -18.71
C ILE A 79 -26.33 -22.64 -18.00
N ILE A 80 -25.94 -22.80 -16.73
CA ILE A 80 -26.26 -24.01 -15.95
C ILE A 80 -27.77 -24.18 -15.79
N VAL A 81 -28.49 -23.11 -15.43
CA VAL A 81 -29.96 -23.13 -15.30
C VAL A 81 -30.61 -23.48 -16.63
N ALA A 82 -30.14 -22.90 -17.75
CA ALA A 82 -30.66 -23.19 -19.08
C ALA A 82 -30.42 -24.66 -19.49
N LEU A 83 -29.26 -25.24 -19.15
CA LEU A 83 -28.98 -26.66 -19.40
C LEU A 83 -29.86 -27.58 -18.56
N MET A 84 -30.07 -27.27 -17.28
CA MET A 84 -30.98 -28.03 -16.41
C MET A 84 -32.43 -27.96 -16.90
N TYR A 85 -32.87 -26.78 -17.33
CA TYR A 85 -34.21 -26.63 -17.89
C TYR A 85 -34.34 -27.42 -19.20
N ARG A 86 -33.33 -27.35 -20.07
CA ARG A 86 -33.30 -28.11 -21.31
C ARG A 86 -33.34 -29.63 -21.07
N SER A 87 -32.60 -30.14 -20.08
CA SER A 87 -32.61 -31.57 -19.76
C SER A 87 -33.97 -32.02 -19.20
N TYR A 88 -34.58 -31.22 -18.34
CA TYR A 88 -35.89 -31.51 -17.76
C TYR A 88 -37.02 -31.44 -18.80
N MET A 89 -36.92 -30.53 -19.77
CA MET A 89 -37.93 -30.38 -20.83
C MET A 89 -37.76 -31.38 -21.98
N SER A 90 -36.59 -32.04 -22.07
CA SER A 90 -36.35 -33.12 -23.03
C SER A 90 -36.83 -34.49 -22.55
N GLU A 91 -37.27 -34.60 -21.30
CA GLU A 91 -38.05 -35.72 -20.75
C GLU A 91 -39.55 -35.46 -20.91
#